data_AF-A0A258SAL5-F1
#
_entry.id   AF-A0A258SAL5-F1
#
_cell.length_a   1.000
_cell.length_b   1.000
_cell.length_c   1.000
_cell.angle_alpha   90.00
_cell.angle_beta   90.00
_cell.angle_gamma   90.00
#
_symmetry.space_group_name_H-M   'P 1'
#
loop_
_entity.id
_entity.type
_entity.pdbx_description
1 polymer ?
#
loop_
_entity_poly.entity_id
_entity_poly.type
_entity_poly.pdbx_seq_one_letter_code
_entity_poly.pdbx_strand_id
1 'polypeptide(L)' 'MAFTPSNSIEARQFKRMLERGTIRREGADRYWIDVVAYDVDLQQRHRRVRIVLILLVIVLAGALIALEVSGGHAITR' A
#
# COMPACT_ATOMS: atom_id res chain seq x y z
N MET A 1 5.63 24.51 -17.52
CA MET A 1 6.07 24.57 -16.11
C MET A 1 6.59 23.20 -15.73
N ALA A 2 7.83 23.10 -15.27
CA ALA A 2 8.42 21.87 -14.76
C ALA A 2 7.61 21.38 -13.55
N PHE A 3 7.40 20.06 -13.45
CA PHE A 3 6.77 19.46 -12.27
C PHE A 3 7.72 19.56 -11.07
N THR A 4 7.30 20.27 -10.02
CA THR A 4 8.05 20.41 -8.76
C THR A 4 7.27 19.70 -7.64
N PRO A 5 7.81 18.62 -7.05
CA PRO A 5 7.18 17.94 -5.92
C PRO A 5 6.99 18.88 -4.73
N SER A 6 5.82 18.82 -4.09
CA SER A 6 5.48 19.67 -2.94
C SER A 6 6.17 19.23 -1.64
N ASN A 7 6.55 17.95 -1.54
CA ASN A 7 7.15 17.37 -0.35
C ASN A 7 8.13 16.23 -0.67
N SER A 8 8.92 15.83 0.32
CA SER A 8 9.98 14.82 0.17
C SER A 8 9.45 13.42 -0.15
N ILE A 9 8.21 13.09 0.27
CA ILE A 9 7.56 11.81 0.00
C ILE A 9 7.16 11.75 -1.47
N GLU A 10 6.57 12.82 -1.99
CA GLU A 10 6.18 12.98 -3.38
C GLU A 10 7.40 12.94 -4.29
N ALA A 11 8.49 13.64 -3.93
CA ALA A 11 9.75 13.58 -4.67
C ALA A 11 10.31 12.15 -4.75
N ARG A 12 10.25 11.41 -3.64
CA ARG A 12 10.70 10.02 -3.59
C ARG A 12 9.80 9.10 -4.41
N GLN A 13 8.48 9.31 -4.40
CA GLN A 13 7.55 8.54 -5.23
C GLN A 13 7.77 8.82 -6.72
N PHE A 14 7.89 10.10 -7.10
CA PHE A 14 8.16 10.51 -8.48
C PHE A 14 9.47 9.89 -9.00
N LYS A 15 10.54 9.92 -8.19
CA LYS A 15 11.81 9.25 -8.52
C LYS A 15 11.63 7.74 -8.73
N ARG A 16 10.90 7.06 -7.84
CA ARG A 16 10.61 5.62 -8.00
C ARG A 16 9.77 5.33 -9.24
N MET A 17 8.82 6.18 -9.59
CA MET A 17 7.99 6.03 -10.78
C MET A 17 8.80 6.24 -12.07
N LEU A 18 9.78 7.15 -12.06
CA LEU A 18 10.78 7.30 -13.13
C LEU A 18 11.67 6.05 -13.25
N GLU A 19 12.22 5.56 -12.14
CA GLU A 19 13.08 4.35 -12.12
C GLU A 19 12.35 3.09 -12.61
N ARG A 20 11.05 2.98 -12.33
CA ARG A 20 10.19 1.88 -12.79
C ARG A 20 9.72 2.03 -14.25
N GLY A 21 9.99 3.16 -14.89
CA GLY A 21 9.54 3.45 -16.25
C GLY A 21 8.04 3.74 -16.39
N THR A 22 7.32 3.86 -15.26
CA THR A 22 5.91 4.27 -15.21
C THR A 22 5.76 5.74 -15.62
N ILE A 23 6.73 6.58 -15.24
CA ILE A 23 6.89 7.92 -15.78
C ILE A 23 8.09 7.92 -16.72
N ARG A 24 7.93 8.51 -17.90
CA ARG A 24 8.98 8.68 -18.90
C ARG A 24 9.16 10.16 -19.21
N ARG A 25 10.40 10.60 -19.37
CA ARG A 25 10.71 12.00 -19.70
C ARG A 25 10.72 12.15 -21.22
N GLU A 26 9.93 13.09 -21.75
CA GLU A 26 9.91 13.45 -23.17
C GLU A 26 10.36 14.91 -23.33
N GLY A 27 11.68 15.11 -23.32
CA GLY A 27 12.29 16.44 -23.41
C GLY A 27 12.56 17.11 -22.05
N ALA A 28 12.88 18.40 -22.07
CA ALA A 28 13.40 19.10 -20.90
C ALA A 28 12.39 19.16 -19.72
N ASP A 29 11.10 19.32 -20.01
CA ASP A 29 10.07 19.62 -19.00
C ASP A 29 8.75 18.85 -19.16
N ARG A 30 8.70 17.87 -20.06
CA ARG A 30 7.51 17.04 -20.27
C ARG A 30 7.75 15.63 -19.76
N TYR A 31 6.75 15.12 -19.05
CA TYR A 31 6.72 13.76 -18.52
C TYR A 31 5.44 13.11 -18.99
N TRP A 32 5.56 11.87 -19.48
CA TRP A 32 4.43 11.02 -19.81
C TRP A 32 4.30 9.95 -18.77
N ILE A 33 3.06 9.65 -18.42
CA ILE A 33 2.72 8.53 -17.56
C ILE A 33 2.16 7.39 -18.41
N ASP A 34 2.73 6.21 -18.24
CA ASP A 34 2.15 4.99 -18.77
C ASP A 34 0.99 4.60 -17.84
N VAL A 35 -0.23 4.94 -18.26
CA VAL A 35 -1.45 4.74 -17.47
C VAL A 35 -1.68 3.26 -17.18
N VAL A 36 -1.30 2.36 -18.10
CA VAL A 36 -1.47 0.91 -17.93
C VAL A 36 -0.49 0.39 -16.87
N ALA A 37 0.79 0.78 -16.96
CA ALA A 37 1.78 0.41 -15.95
C ALA A 37 1.44 1.01 -14.57
N TYR A 38 0.88 2.22 -14.55
CA TYR A 38 0.43 2.86 -13.32
C TYR A 38 -0.72 2.11 -12.66
N ASP A 39 -1.75 1.72 -13.43
CA ASP A 39 -2.91 1.01 -12.89
C ASP A 39 -2.52 -0.37 -12.34
N VAL A 40 -1.62 -1.09 -13.02
CA VAL A 40 -1.09 -2.37 -12.53
C VAL A 40 -0.36 -2.21 -11.19
N ASP A 41 0.52 -1.21 -11.06
CA ASP A 41 1.22 -0.95 -9.78
C ASP A 41 0.24 -0.56 -8.67
N LEU A 42 -0.78 0.24 -9.01
CA LEU A 42 -1.84 0.60 -8.07
C LEU A 42 -2.60 -0.64 -7.60
N GLN A 43 -3.09 -1.47 -8.50
CA GLN A 43 -3.80 -2.71 -8.14
C GLN A 43 -2.95 -3.65 -7.29
N GLN A 44 -1.65 -3.78 -7.58
CA GLN A 44 -0.76 -4.59 -6.75
C GLN A 44 -0.61 -4.03 -5.33
N ARG A 45 -0.50 -2.72 -5.17
CA ARG A 45 -0.45 -2.07 -3.84
C ARG A 45 -1.76 -2.27 -3.09
N HIS A 46 -2.90 -2.05 -3.74
CA HIS A 46 -4.21 -2.28 -3.16
C HIS A 46 -4.40 -3.74 -2.73
N ARG A 47 -3.96 -4.70 -3.55
CA ARG A 47 -4.03 -6.12 -3.21
C ARG A 47 -3.18 -6.45 -1.98
N ARG A 48 -1.96 -5.91 -1.89
CA ARG A 48 -1.10 -6.09 -0.70
C ARG A 48 -1.73 -5.50 0.55
N VAL A 49 -2.21 -4.26 0.49
CA VAL A 49 -2.88 -3.60 1.62
C VAL A 49 -4.12 -4.39 2.04
N ARG A 50 -4.94 -4.84 1.09
CA ARG A 50 -6.12 -5.66 1.36
C ARG A 50 -5.77 -6.98 2.05
N ILE A 51 -4.72 -7.68 1.59
CA ILE A 51 -4.25 -8.92 2.22
C ILE A 51 -3.78 -8.64 3.65
N VAL A 52 -2.97 -7.61 3.87
CA VAL A 52 -2.49 -7.22 5.20
C VAL A 52 -3.66 -6.90 6.12
N LEU A 53 -4.66 -6.16 5.64
CA LEU A 53 -5.85 -5.82 6.42
C LEU A 53 -6.67 -7.08 6.78
N ILE A 54 -6.86 -8.01 5.84
CA ILE A 54 -7.54 -9.29 6.10
C ILE A 54 -6.78 -10.09 7.17
N LEU A 55 -5.45 -10.19 7.06
CA LEU A 55 -4.63 -10.87 8.06
C LEU A 55 -4.76 -10.23 9.44
N LEU A 56 -4.75 -8.89 9.51
CA LEU A 56 -4.94 -8.17 10.76
C LEU A 56 -6.30 -8.48 11.39
N VAL A 57 -7.37 -8.50 10.59
CA VAL A 57 -8.72 -8.86 11.05
C VAL A 57 -8.77 -10.30 11.56
N ILE A 58 -8.16 -11.25 10.85
CA ILE A 58 -8.10 -12.66 11.28
C ILE A 58 -7.36 -12.80 12.61
N VAL A 59 -6.21 -12.12 12.75
CA VAL A 59 -5.42 -12.15 14.00
C VAL A 59 -6.22 -11.56 15.15
N LEU A 60 -6.88 -10.42 14.96
CA LEU A 60 -7.72 -9.79 15.98
C LEU A 60 -8.91 -10.67 16.36
N ALA A 61 -9.62 -11.25 15.39
CA ALA A 61 -10.73 -12.16 15.65
C ALA A 61 -10.27 -13.40 16.42
N GLY A 62 -9.15 -14.00 16.02
CA GLY A 62 -8.57 -15.15 16.72
C GLY A 62 -8.14 -14.81 18.15
N ALA A 63 -7.56 -13.63 18.37
CA ALA A 63 -7.20 -13.17 19.70
C ALA A 63 -8.45 -12.99 20.60
N LEU A 64 -9.51 -12.37 20.08
CA LEU A 64 -10.76 -12.19 20.83
C LEU A 64 -11.37 -13.55 21.24
N ILE A 65 -11.45 -14.50 20.32
CA ILE A 65 -11.94 -15.86 20.60
C ILE A 65 -11.07 -16.55 21.65
N ALA A 66 -9.74 -16.43 21.55
CA ALA A 66 -8.82 -17.01 22.52
C ALA A 66 -8.98 -16.40 23.93
N LEU A 67 -9.24 -15.10 24.03
CA LEU A 67 -9.55 -14.45 25.30
C LEU A 67 -10.86 -14.97 25.90
N GLU A 68 -11.91 -15.15 25.09
CA GLU A 68 -13.20 -15.65 25.56
C GLU A 68 -13.10 -17.11 26.06
N VAL A 69 -12.41 -17.98 25.31
CA VAL A 69 -12.18 -19.37 25.71
C VAL A 69 -11.35 -19.46 27.00
N SER A 70 -10.32 -18.63 27.15
CA SER A 70 -9.51 -18.61 28.37
C SER A 70 -10.26 -18.04 29.59
N GLY A 71 -11.15 -17.05 29.38
CA GLY A 71 -12.06 -16.56 30.42
C GLY A 71 -13.09 -17.62 30.87
N GLY A 72 -13.64 -18.41 29.94
CA GLY A 72 -14.60 -19.47 30.25
C GLY A 72 -14.02 -20.60 31.10
N HIS A 73 -12.75 -20.97 30.87
CA HIS A 73 -12.04 -22.00 31.66
C HIS A 73 -11.68 -21.54 33.08
N ALA A 74 -11.63 -20.24 33.35
CA ALA A 74 -11.30 -19.71 34.68
C ALA A 74 -12.50 -19.66 35.64
N ILE A 75 -13.74 -19.68 35.12
CA ILE A 75 -14.98 -19.53 35.91
C ILE A 75 -15.56 -20.89 36.35
N THR A 76 -15.17 -21.99 35.71
CA THR A 76 -15.73 -23.34 35.95
C THR A 76 -14.94 -24.20 36.95
N ARG A 77 -14.02 -23.62 37.74
CA ARG A 77 -13.19 -24.35 38.70
C ARG A 77 -13.38 -23.88 40.14
#